data_AF-A0A4Y7TPH3-F1
#
_entry.id   AF-A0A4Y7TPH3-F1
#
_cell.length_a   1.000
_cell.length_b   1.000
_cell.length_c   1.000
_cell.angle_alpha   90.00
_cell.angle_beta   90.00
_cell.angle_gamma   90.00
#
_symmetry.space_group_name_H-M   'P 1'
#
loop_
_entity.id
_entity.type
_entity.pdbx_description
1 polymer ?
#
loop_
_entity_poly.entity_id
_entity_poly.type
_entity_poly.pdbx_seq_one_letter_code
_entity_poly.pdbx_strand_id
1 'polypeptide(L)'
;MNNPLSLHNENPWHEWFAALELKKTILQDVERTFPDITFFREDNVQDELTNILLIYSLTHPSIGYRQGMHELLAPLYHAVYFDSVAEGSSVEPELQQLCSRKYVGADSWALFDSVMQGVSTWYEWQEPDPRTAGRRQASLSGHVHLVIPEGQNGIQPYIAPIVKACNKIQNEMLKKCDPALWKSMQNAGIEPQIYGIRWLRMLFTREFPMADSMKLWDGLFACDPTLDLALWICVAMLIRVRNQLIPADYNGQLTTLLRYPAPPERLSPATVHHACLLLQQALFLQMAPNPASSATVAMENRTAFNTPIEVPEPASASSQRRPQMPRYQSGFLQRSTNGEGSSMGHTRQSSSPAIGIPEMLARGLLERGESLGINKTLYSAVAELKVRDKVFFTVSGC
;
A
#
# COMPACT_ATOMS: atom_id res chain seq x y z
N MET A 1 27.13 34.96 -18.77
CA MET A 1 27.37 34.41 -17.41
C MET A 1 26.46 33.21 -17.09
N ASN A 2 25.99 32.43 -18.08
CA ASN A 2 25.20 31.21 -17.85
C ASN A 2 25.85 30.06 -18.62
N ASN A 3 26.79 29.36 -17.98
CA ASN A 3 27.43 28.17 -18.55
C ASN A 3 26.88 26.93 -17.82
N PRO A 4 26.35 25.92 -18.52
CA PRO A 4 25.85 24.67 -17.93
C PRO A 4 26.90 23.87 -17.15
N LEU A 5 28.19 24.22 -17.25
CA LEU A 5 29.30 23.61 -16.52
C LEU A 5 29.79 24.44 -15.31
N SER A 6 29.11 25.53 -14.93
CA SER A 6 29.58 26.38 -13.83
C SER A 6 29.31 25.74 -12.47
N LEU A 7 30.35 25.60 -11.65
CA LEU A 7 30.35 25.01 -10.29
C LEU A 7 29.85 25.98 -9.19
N HIS A 8 29.13 27.05 -9.55
CA HIS A 8 28.60 27.98 -8.55
C HIS A 8 27.33 27.40 -7.92
N ASN A 9 27.22 27.42 -6.59
CA ASN A 9 26.13 26.82 -5.81
C ASN A 9 24.73 27.40 -6.09
N GLU A 10 24.62 28.51 -6.81
CA GLU A 10 23.37 29.12 -7.28
C GLU A 10 23.32 29.07 -8.82
N ASN A 11 23.44 27.87 -9.39
CA ASN A 11 23.34 27.67 -10.82
C ASN A 11 21.90 27.28 -11.20
N PRO A 12 21.16 28.12 -11.95
CA PRO A 12 19.80 27.81 -12.42
C PRO A 12 19.74 26.49 -13.21
N TRP A 13 20.87 26.08 -13.81
CA TRP A 13 20.98 24.81 -14.51
C TRP A 13 20.89 23.61 -13.58
N HIS A 14 21.39 23.69 -12.34
CA HIS A 14 21.25 22.58 -11.39
C HIS A 14 19.79 22.35 -11.01
N GLU A 15 19.03 23.42 -10.75
CA GLU A 15 17.59 23.35 -10.49
C GLU A 15 16.83 22.86 -11.71
N TRP A 16 17.21 23.32 -12.91
CA TRP A 16 16.62 22.87 -14.17
C TRP A 16 16.87 21.38 -14.43
N PHE A 17 18.11 20.90 -14.27
CA PHE A 17 18.45 19.49 -14.43
C PHE A 17 17.75 18.63 -13.36
N ALA A 18 17.67 19.11 -12.11
CA ALA A 18 16.95 18.42 -11.05
C ALA A 18 15.44 18.32 -11.36
N ALA A 19 14.83 19.39 -11.87
CA ALA A 19 13.43 19.39 -12.31
C ALA A 19 13.20 18.46 -13.51
N LEU A 20 14.16 18.37 -14.44
CA LEU A 20 14.08 17.46 -15.58
C LEU A 20 14.15 15.99 -15.15
N GLU A 21 15.06 15.64 -14.26
CA GLU A 21 15.16 14.28 -13.69
C GLU A 21 13.93 13.94 -12.83
N LEU A 22 13.41 14.91 -12.08
CA LEU A 22 12.17 14.76 -11.36
C LEU A 22 10.99 14.48 -12.32
N LYS A 23 10.87 15.27 -13.39
CA LYS A 23 9.83 15.08 -14.41
C LYS A 23 9.90 13.68 -15.03
N LYS A 24 11.11 13.17 -15.34
CA LYS A 24 11.29 11.79 -15.84
C LYS A 24 10.83 10.74 -14.85
N THR A 25 11.15 10.93 -13.56
CA THR A 25 10.74 10.01 -12.48
C THR A 25 9.21 9.99 -12.34
N ILE A 26 8.57 11.16 -12.39
CA ILE A 26 7.11 11.28 -12.36
C ILE A 26 6.49 10.59 -13.56
N LEU A 27 7.03 10.81 -14.76
CA LEU A 27 6.50 10.24 -16.00
C LEU A 27 6.51 8.70 -15.95
N GLN A 28 7.61 8.07 -15.50
CA GLN A 28 7.68 6.61 -15.35
C GLN A 28 6.58 6.04 -14.44
N ASP A 29 6.21 6.80 -13.41
CA ASP A 29 5.15 6.44 -12.49
C ASP A 29 3.74 6.67 -13.09
N VAL A 30 3.55 7.76 -13.82
CA VAL A 30 2.30 8.07 -14.53
C VAL A 30 2.03 7.04 -15.63
N GLU A 31 3.04 6.67 -16.42
CA GLU A 31 2.93 5.66 -17.49
C GLU A 31 2.40 4.31 -16.99
N ARG A 32 2.65 3.93 -15.73
CA ARG A 32 2.18 2.65 -15.15
C ARG A 32 0.92 2.79 -14.27
N THR A 33 0.31 3.98 -14.23
CA THR A 33 -0.88 4.27 -13.41
C THR A 33 -2.15 3.73 -14.08
N PHE A 34 -2.92 2.90 -13.36
CA PHE A 34 -4.15 2.25 -13.83
C PHE A 34 -4.07 1.73 -15.28
N PRO A 35 -3.22 0.71 -15.55
CA PRO A 35 -2.93 0.25 -16.91
C PRO A 35 -4.16 -0.29 -17.66
N ASP A 36 -5.17 -0.77 -16.93
CA ASP A 36 -6.40 -1.34 -17.51
C ASP A 36 -7.40 -0.28 -18.01
N ILE A 37 -7.15 1.00 -17.73
CA ILE A 37 -8.03 2.11 -18.11
C ILE A 37 -7.40 2.86 -19.29
N THR A 38 -8.06 2.81 -20.45
CA THR A 38 -7.56 3.38 -21.71
C THR A 38 -7.31 4.89 -21.62
N PHE A 39 -8.09 5.61 -20.84
CA PHE A 39 -7.95 7.05 -20.62
C PHE A 39 -6.55 7.45 -20.14
N PHE A 40 -5.93 6.68 -19.24
CA PHE A 40 -4.57 6.98 -18.74
C PHE A 40 -3.45 6.55 -19.70
N ARG A 41 -3.80 6.00 -20.87
CA ARG A 41 -2.86 5.66 -21.93
C ARG A 41 -2.69 6.80 -22.94
N GLU A 42 -3.53 7.83 -22.88
CA GLU A 42 -3.49 8.97 -23.79
C GLU A 42 -2.33 9.91 -23.42
N ASP A 43 -1.51 10.30 -24.41
CA ASP A 43 -0.30 11.11 -24.19
C ASP A 43 -0.61 12.46 -23.53
N ASN A 44 -1.71 13.12 -23.95
CA ASN A 44 -2.19 14.37 -23.35
C ASN A 44 -2.53 14.20 -21.86
N VAL A 45 -3.13 13.07 -21.48
CA VAL A 45 -3.48 12.80 -20.08
C VAL A 45 -2.22 12.56 -19.26
N GLN A 46 -1.26 11.79 -19.78
CA GLN A 46 0.00 11.53 -19.09
C GLN A 46 0.85 12.79 -18.92
N ASP A 47 0.91 13.65 -19.95
CA ASP A 47 1.58 14.94 -19.88
C ASP A 47 0.94 15.86 -18.83
N GLU A 48 -0.39 15.93 -18.78
CA GLU A 48 -1.11 16.78 -17.84
C GLU A 48 -0.90 16.30 -16.39
N LEU A 49 -1.04 15.00 -16.13
CA LEU A 49 -0.76 14.40 -14.81
C LEU A 49 0.69 14.66 -14.37
N THR A 50 1.64 14.50 -15.29
CA THR A 50 3.06 14.74 -15.03
C THR A 50 3.33 16.20 -14.69
N ASN A 51 2.72 17.14 -15.43
CA ASN A 51 2.87 18.57 -15.20
C ASN A 51 2.27 18.99 -13.85
N ILE A 52 1.08 18.50 -13.50
CA ILE A 52 0.43 18.78 -12.21
C ILE A 52 1.30 18.30 -11.04
N LEU A 53 1.80 17.07 -11.10
CA LEU A 53 2.67 16.50 -10.05
C LEU A 53 4.01 17.25 -9.96
N LEU A 54 4.57 17.65 -11.10
CA LEU A 54 5.80 18.45 -11.13
C LEU A 54 5.57 19.81 -10.45
N ILE A 55 4.50 20.53 -10.83
CA ILE A 55 4.15 21.83 -10.24
C ILE A 55 3.95 21.69 -8.73
N TYR A 56 3.17 20.69 -8.29
CA TYR A 56 2.97 20.43 -6.87
C TYR A 56 4.30 20.22 -6.13
N SER A 57 5.21 19.45 -6.73
CA SER A 57 6.50 19.13 -6.11
C SER A 57 7.41 20.35 -5.98
N LEU A 58 7.31 21.30 -6.92
CA LEU A 58 8.04 22.56 -6.88
C LEU A 58 7.42 23.57 -5.91
N THR A 59 6.08 23.58 -5.77
CA THR A 59 5.38 24.45 -4.80
C THR A 59 5.44 23.93 -3.36
N HIS A 60 5.71 22.64 -3.16
CA HIS A 60 5.84 22.00 -1.85
C HIS A 60 7.20 21.30 -1.64
N PRO A 61 8.33 22.04 -1.56
CA PRO A 61 9.67 21.44 -1.45
C PRO A 61 9.89 20.55 -0.21
N SER A 62 9.12 20.77 0.87
CA SER A 62 9.19 19.98 2.11
C SER A 62 8.81 18.51 1.90
N ILE A 63 7.84 18.26 1.02
CA ILE A 63 7.36 16.91 0.68
C ILE A 63 8.04 16.45 -0.62
N GLY A 64 8.00 17.33 -1.63
CA GLY A 64 8.37 17.04 -3.02
C GLY A 64 7.52 15.93 -3.63
N TYR A 65 7.94 15.41 -4.77
CA TYR A 65 7.29 14.22 -5.33
C TYR A 65 7.64 12.98 -4.52
N ARG A 66 6.63 12.14 -4.31
CA ARG A 66 6.78 10.81 -3.73
C ARG A 66 5.99 9.80 -4.54
N GLN A 67 6.62 8.65 -4.78
CA GLN A 67 5.97 7.51 -5.42
C GLN A 67 4.67 7.20 -4.67
N GLY A 68 3.58 7.19 -5.43
CA GLY A 68 2.21 6.99 -4.95
C GLY A 68 1.29 8.19 -5.16
N MET A 69 1.85 9.40 -5.22
CA MET A 69 1.06 10.62 -5.47
C MET A 69 0.35 10.60 -6.83
N HIS A 70 0.92 9.91 -7.83
CA HIS A 70 0.29 9.69 -9.13
C HIS A 70 -1.05 8.94 -9.04
N GLU A 71 -1.20 8.03 -8.07
CA GLU A 71 -2.46 7.29 -7.89
C GLU A 71 -3.51 8.04 -7.08
N LEU A 72 -3.10 9.09 -6.37
CA LEU A 72 -4.03 10.03 -5.76
C LEU A 72 -4.54 11.03 -6.80
N LEU A 73 -3.65 11.55 -7.65
CA LEU A 73 -4.03 12.53 -8.68
C LEU A 73 -4.90 11.91 -9.78
N ALA A 74 -4.58 10.70 -10.24
CA ALA A 74 -5.23 10.12 -11.41
C ALA A 74 -6.77 10.01 -11.30
N PRO A 75 -7.36 9.53 -10.19
CA PRO A 75 -8.82 9.49 -10.05
C PRO A 75 -9.46 10.88 -9.94
N LEU A 76 -8.77 11.85 -9.31
CA LEU A 76 -9.23 13.25 -9.26
C LEU A 76 -9.28 13.86 -10.66
N TYR A 77 -8.20 13.71 -11.42
CA TYR A 77 -8.13 14.19 -12.80
C TYR A 77 -9.18 13.53 -13.68
N HIS A 78 -9.38 12.22 -13.54
CA HIS A 78 -10.41 11.49 -14.27
C HIS A 78 -11.81 12.01 -13.96
N ALA A 79 -12.14 12.28 -12.69
CA ALA A 79 -13.43 12.84 -12.30
C ALA A 79 -13.66 14.24 -12.91
N VAL A 80 -12.70 15.15 -12.74
CA VAL A 80 -12.78 16.52 -13.29
C VAL A 80 -12.86 16.51 -14.81
N TYR A 81 -12.08 15.66 -15.48
CA TYR A 81 -12.13 15.53 -16.93
C TYR A 81 -13.48 15.02 -17.42
N PHE A 82 -14.05 14.02 -16.74
CA PHE A 82 -15.34 13.45 -17.10
C PHE A 82 -16.49 14.46 -16.93
N ASP A 83 -16.46 15.24 -15.86
CA ASP A 83 -17.44 16.30 -15.59
C ASP A 83 -17.22 17.55 -16.46
N SER A 84 -16.10 17.62 -17.20
CA SER A 84 -15.78 18.76 -18.05
C SER A 84 -16.64 18.85 -19.31
N VAL A 85 -17.12 20.07 -19.57
CA VAL A 85 -17.94 20.44 -20.72
C VAL A 85 -17.06 20.98 -21.84
N ALA A 86 -17.29 20.47 -23.05
CA ALA A 86 -16.62 20.95 -24.27
C ALA A 86 -17.16 22.31 -24.71
N GLU A 87 -16.33 23.11 -25.39
CA GLU A 87 -16.74 24.37 -25.97
C GLU A 87 -17.87 24.16 -27.00
N GLY A 88 -18.92 24.98 -26.93
CA GLY A 88 -20.09 24.89 -27.82
C GLY A 88 -21.20 23.93 -27.37
N SER A 89 -21.08 23.32 -26.20
CA SER A 89 -22.18 22.55 -25.59
C SER A 89 -23.34 23.46 -25.20
N SER A 90 -24.58 23.02 -25.43
CA SER A 90 -25.80 23.75 -25.04
C SER A 90 -26.13 23.58 -23.55
N VAL A 91 -25.21 23.98 -22.67
CA VAL A 91 -25.42 24.02 -21.21
C VAL A 91 -25.57 25.47 -20.74
N GLU A 92 -26.05 25.65 -19.51
CA GLU A 92 -26.12 26.97 -18.87
C GLU A 92 -24.72 27.63 -18.82
N PRO A 93 -24.62 28.95 -19.04
CA PRO A 93 -23.34 29.63 -19.14
C PRO A 93 -22.51 29.53 -17.84
N GLU A 94 -23.15 29.51 -16.68
CA GLU A 94 -22.46 29.31 -15.40
C GLU A 94 -21.80 27.92 -15.32
N LEU A 95 -22.51 26.87 -15.76
CA LEU A 95 -21.99 25.50 -15.78
C LEU A 95 -20.88 25.35 -16.82
N GLN A 96 -20.98 26.02 -17.97
CA GLN A 96 -19.93 26.02 -18.98
C GLN A 96 -18.62 26.64 -18.45
N GLN A 97 -18.74 27.70 -17.65
CA GLN A 97 -17.59 28.35 -17.03
C GLN A 97 -17.00 27.47 -15.92
N LEU A 98 -17.85 26.88 -15.06
CA LEU A 98 -17.42 26.06 -13.93
C LEU A 98 -16.75 24.76 -14.38
N CYS A 99 -17.33 24.06 -15.35
CA CYS A 99 -16.83 22.77 -15.83
C CYS A 99 -16.03 22.89 -17.13
N SER A 100 -15.37 24.02 -17.39
CA SER A 100 -14.67 24.20 -18.67
C SER A 100 -13.51 23.23 -18.85
N ARG A 101 -13.46 22.54 -20.00
CA ARG A 101 -12.35 21.62 -20.33
C ARG A 101 -10.96 22.27 -20.30
N LYS A 102 -10.88 23.60 -20.45
CA LYS A 102 -9.63 24.36 -20.39
C LYS A 102 -9.00 24.38 -19.00
N TYR A 103 -9.80 24.31 -17.94
CA TYR A 103 -9.32 24.45 -16.56
C TYR A 103 -9.15 23.11 -15.84
N VAL A 104 -9.41 21.97 -16.50
CA VAL A 104 -9.29 20.63 -15.92
C VAL A 104 -7.95 20.41 -15.19
N GLY A 105 -6.83 20.83 -15.80
CA GLY A 105 -5.52 20.70 -15.16
C GLY A 105 -5.37 21.55 -13.88
N ALA A 106 -5.91 22.76 -13.88
CA ALA A 106 -5.87 23.66 -12.73
C ALA A 106 -6.80 23.20 -11.60
N ASP A 107 -8.02 22.79 -11.94
CA ASP A 107 -9.00 22.28 -10.97
C ASP A 107 -8.51 20.97 -10.34
N SER A 108 -7.93 20.09 -11.15
CA SER A 108 -7.29 18.85 -10.67
C SER A 108 -6.12 19.13 -9.73
N TRP A 109 -5.29 20.15 -10.02
CA TRP A 109 -4.23 20.58 -9.11
C TRP A 109 -4.78 21.08 -7.79
N ALA A 110 -5.84 21.90 -7.80
CA ALA A 110 -6.44 22.45 -6.58
C ALA A 110 -7.09 21.37 -5.69
N LEU A 111 -7.80 20.42 -6.31
CA LEU A 111 -8.34 19.25 -5.61
C LEU A 111 -7.22 18.37 -5.05
N PHE A 112 -6.18 18.12 -5.84
CA PHE A 112 -5.02 17.34 -5.41
C PHE A 112 -4.30 17.99 -4.24
N ASP A 113 -4.10 19.31 -4.27
CA ASP A 113 -3.53 20.07 -3.15
C ASP A 113 -4.37 19.91 -1.88
N SER A 114 -5.69 20.03 -2.01
CA SER A 114 -6.63 19.87 -0.89
C SER A 114 -6.55 18.47 -0.26
N VAL A 115 -6.47 17.42 -1.09
CA VAL A 115 -6.28 16.03 -0.60
C VAL A 115 -4.92 15.87 0.06
N MET A 116 -3.87 16.45 -0.54
CA MET A 116 -2.53 16.41 0.00
C MET A 116 -2.40 17.13 1.35
N GLN A 117 -3.22 18.14 1.66
CA GLN A 117 -3.23 18.75 2.99
C GLN A 117 -3.57 17.71 4.08
N GLY A 118 -4.48 16.77 3.82
CA GLY A 118 -4.80 15.66 4.73
C GLY A 118 -3.73 14.57 4.76
N VAL A 119 -3.30 14.08 3.59
CA VAL A 119 -2.37 12.92 3.50
C VAL A 119 -0.88 13.27 3.60
N SER A 120 -0.50 14.55 3.50
CA SER A 120 0.91 15.01 3.44
C SER A 120 1.79 14.43 4.55
N THR A 121 1.25 14.34 5.76
CA THR A 121 1.95 13.78 6.93
C THR A 121 2.42 12.34 6.68
N TRP A 122 1.73 11.58 5.84
CA TRP A 122 2.11 10.22 5.48
C TRP A 122 3.22 10.16 4.43
N TYR A 123 3.49 11.25 3.75
CA TYR A 123 4.56 11.40 2.76
C TYR A 123 5.82 12.09 3.31
N GLU A 124 5.75 12.61 4.53
CA GLU A 124 6.91 13.13 5.25
C GLU A 124 8.00 12.07 5.39
N TRP A 125 9.23 12.49 5.10
CA TRP A 125 10.42 11.64 5.18
C TRP A 125 11.59 12.34 5.88
N GLN A 126 11.55 13.67 6.00
CA GLN A 126 12.57 14.44 6.70
C GLN A 126 12.23 14.50 8.18
N GLU A 127 13.24 14.26 9.02
CA GLU A 127 13.15 14.61 10.43
C GLU A 127 13.01 16.14 10.54
N PRO A 128 12.03 16.65 11.29
CA PRO A 128 11.94 18.07 11.57
C PRO A 128 13.23 18.51 12.28
N ASP A 129 13.90 19.54 11.76
CA ASP A 129 15.11 20.06 12.40
C ASP A 129 14.84 20.37 13.88
N PRO A 130 15.63 19.85 14.83
CA PRO A 130 15.43 20.06 16.27
C PRO A 130 15.42 21.55 16.66
N ARG A 131 16.03 22.42 15.85
CA ARG A 131 16.00 23.89 16.05
C ARG A 131 14.62 24.51 15.79
N THR A 132 13.81 23.89 14.93
CA THR A 132 12.45 24.31 14.61
C THR A 132 11.43 23.67 15.56
N ALA A 133 11.71 22.46 16.05
CA ALA A 133 10.90 21.77 17.05
C ALA A 133 10.97 22.44 18.45
N GLY A 134 12.13 23.03 18.81
CA GLY A 134 12.35 23.71 20.08
C GLY A 134 11.60 25.05 20.26
N ARG A 135 10.99 25.62 19.22
CA ARG A 135 10.22 26.88 19.33
C ARG A 135 8.79 26.71 19.85
N ARG A 136 8.30 25.47 20.02
CA ARG A 136 6.98 25.18 20.61
C ARG A 136 7.01 24.90 22.11
N GLN A 137 8.17 24.86 22.75
CA GLN A 137 8.28 24.82 24.21
C GLN A 137 9.16 25.98 24.69
N ALA A 138 8.58 26.78 25.58
CA ALA A 138 9.17 28.00 26.09
C ALA A 138 10.56 27.75 26.70
N SER A 139 11.48 28.67 26.35
CA SER A 139 12.65 29.17 27.09
C SER A 139 12.91 28.54 28.46
N LEU A 140 14.14 28.04 28.69
CA LEU A 140 14.99 28.44 29.82
C LEU A 140 16.46 28.04 29.54
N SER A 141 17.35 29.01 29.75
CA SER A 141 18.80 29.00 29.50
C SER A 141 19.61 28.31 30.61
N GLY A 142 20.80 27.78 30.29
CA GLY A 142 21.87 27.60 31.28
C GLY A 142 22.79 26.39 31.06
N HIS A 143 24.07 26.64 30.89
CA HIS A 143 25.17 25.68 30.66
C HIS A 143 25.39 24.70 31.82
N VAL A 144 25.69 23.41 31.53
CA VAL A 144 26.79 22.57 32.09
C VAL A 144 26.80 21.23 31.31
N HIS A 145 27.98 20.78 30.87
CA HIS A 145 28.18 19.41 30.36
C HIS A 145 28.52 18.46 31.53
N LEU A 146 27.63 17.50 31.82
CA LEU A 146 27.88 16.41 32.76
C LEU A 146 27.77 15.08 32.02
N VAL A 147 28.82 14.28 32.08
CA VAL A 147 28.81 12.87 31.67
C VAL A 147 28.21 12.05 32.80
N ILE A 148 27.10 11.35 32.56
CA ILE A 148 26.44 10.44 33.51
C ILE A 148 26.21 9.07 32.81
N PRO A 149 26.36 7.93 33.51
CA PRO A 149 26.30 6.58 32.94
C PRO A 149 24.86 6.11 32.69
N GLU A 150 24.68 5.34 31.61
CA GLU A 150 23.54 4.51 31.20
C GLU A 150 22.12 4.88 31.71
N GLY A 151 21.31 5.40 30.78
CA GLY A 151 19.87 5.62 30.94
C GLY A 151 19.51 7.09 31.16
N GLN A 152 18.69 7.66 30.27
CA GLN A 152 18.22 9.07 30.23
C GLN A 152 19.10 10.04 29.42
N ASN A 153 19.12 9.87 28.10
CA ASN A 153 18.90 11.02 27.23
C ASN A 153 17.49 10.85 26.67
N GLY A 154 16.55 11.71 27.08
CA GLY A 154 15.14 11.68 26.65
C GLY A 154 14.92 11.97 25.15
N ILE A 155 15.90 11.68 24.30
CA ILE A 155 15.81 11.71 22.85
C ILE A 155 15.10 10.42 22.44
N GLN A 156 13.77 10.49 22.36
CA GLN A 156 12.99 9.45 21.70
C GLN A 156 13.42 9.41 20.22
N PRO A 157 13.70 8.23 19.64
CA PRO A 157 14.01 8.13 18.21
C PRO A 157 12.84 8.69 17.39
N TYR A 158 13.14 9.47 16.36
CA TYR A 158 12.08 9.98 15.47
C TYR A 158 11.42 8.80 14.76
N ILE A 159 10.09 8.76 14.85
CA ILE A 159 9.26 7.79 14.15
C ILE A 159 8.45 8.57 13.13
N ALA A 160 8.60 8.21 11.85
CA ALA A 160 7.87 8.82 10.75
C ALA A 160 6.35 8.79 11.03
N PRO A 161 5.59 9.86 10.72
CA PRO A 161 4.16 9.93 11.06
C PRO A 161 3.35 8.78 10.49
N ILE A 162 3.68 8.30 9.29
CA ILE A 162 3.03 7.12 8.70
C ILE A 162 3.23 5.86 9.54
N VAL A 163 4.43 5.64 10.10
CA VAL A 163 4.71 4.49 10.97
C VAL A 163 3.93 4.62 12.27
N LYS A 164 3.77 5.83 12.81
CA LYS A 164 2.90 6.09 13.97
C LYS A 164 1.43 5.76 13.64
N ALA A 165 0.94 6.16 12.47
CA ALA A 165 -0.42 5.87 12.02
C ALA A 165 -0.66 4.36 11.87
N CYS A 166 0.26 3.62 11.24
CA CYS A 166 0.17 2.16 11.12
C CYS A 166 0.16 1.47 12.49
N ASN A 167 1.03 1.90 13.41
CA ASN A 167 1.03 1.38 14.78
C ASN A 167 -0.26 1.69 15.53
N LYS A 168 -0.80 2.90 15.38
CA LYS A 168 -2.10 3.29 15.96
C LYS A 168 -3.22 2.39 15.45
N ILE A 169 -3.26 2.10 14.14
CA ILE A 169 -4.25 1.20 13.54
C ILE A 169 -4.22 -0.18 14.21
N GLN A 170 -3.06 -0.85 14.25
CA GLN A 170 -2.99 -2.23 14.74
C GLN A 170 -2.95 -2.31 16.28
N ASN A 171 -2.07 -1.55 16.93
CA ASN A 171 -1.76 -1.73 18.35
C ASN A 171 -2.67 -0.96 19.30
N GLU A 172 -3.44 0.01 18.80
CA GLU A 172 -4.42 0.76 19.59
C GLU A 172 -5.85 0.52 19.13
N MET A 173 -6.16 0.79 17.86
CA MET A 173 -7.53 0.78 17.35
C MET A 173 -8.05 -0.65 17.17
N LEU A 174 -7.32 -1.49 16.43
CA LEU A 174 -7.67 -2.89 16.24
C LEU A 174 -7.63 -3.66 17.57
N LYS A 175 -6.64 -3.41 18.43
CA LYS A 175 -6.57 -4.03 19.76
C LYS A 175 -7.82 -3.76 20.61
N LYS A 176 -8.42 -2.56 20.51
CA LYS A 176 -9.67 -2.23 21.21
C LYS A 176 -10.91 -2.87 20.55
N CYS A 177 -10.91 -2.99 19.22
CA CYS A 177 -12.07 -3.47 18.46
C CYS A 177 -12.10 -5.00 18.30
N ASP A 178 -11.00 -5.65 17.94
CA ASP A 178 -10.90 -7.11 17.80
C ASP A 178 -9.57 -7.59 18.42
N PRO A 179 -9.54 -7.82 19.75
CA PRO A 179 -8.34 -8.30 20.44
C PRO A 179 -7.86 -9.68 19.95
N ALA A 180 -8.77 -10.52 19.43
CA ALA A 180 -8.42 -11.86 18.95
C ALA A 180 -7.67 -11.77 17.62
N LEU A 181 -8.15 -10.95 16.68
CA LEU A 181 -7.45 -10.66 15.42
C LEU A 181 -6.11 -9.99 15.69
N TRP A 182 -6.07 -8.97 16.55
CA TRP A 182 -4.83 -8.30 16.94
C TRP A 182 -3.80 -9.28 17.49
N LYS A 183 -4.21 -10.18 18.41
CA LYS A 183 -3.32 -11.17 19.01
C LYS A 183 -2.77 -12.16 17.98
N SER A 184 -3.58 -12.60 17.01
CA SER A 184 -3.09 -13.49 15.95
C SER A 184 -2.01 -12.81 15.10
N MET A 185 -2.27 -11.59 14.63
CA MET A 185 -1.30 -10.81 13.85
C MET A 185 -0.02 -10.51 14.64
N GLN A 186 -0.17 -10.18 15.92
CA GLN A 186 0.97 -9.91 16.81
C GLN A 186 1.82 -11.15 17.05
N ASN A 187 1.18 -12.32 17.28
CA ASN A 187 1.87 -13.59 17.48
C ASN A 187 2.60 -14.07 16.22
N ALA A 188 2.03 -13.80 15.05
CA ALA A 188 2.69 -14.07 13.77
C ALA A 188 3.87 -13.12 13.50
N GLY A 189 3.98 -12.00 14.22
CA GLY A 189 5.02 -10.99 14.00
C GLY A 189 4.74 -10.07 12.81
N ILE A 190 3.46 -9.85 12.50
CA ILE A 190 3.06 -8.93 11.42
C ILE A 190 3.27 -7.49 11.88
N GLU A 191 4.23 -6.83 11.25
CA GLU A 191 4.50 -5.41 11.45
C GLU A 191 3.49 -4.55 10.65
N PRO A 192 2.79 -3.59 11.29
CA PRO A 192 1.71 -2.82 10.66
C PRO A 192 2.14 -2.06 9.39
N GLN A 193 3.39 -1.60 9.35
CA GLN A 193 3.96 -0.87 8.22
C GLN A 193 4.01 -1.67 6.92
N ILE A 194 4.03 -3.01 6.99
CA ILE A 194 4.14 -3.87 5.79
C ILE A 194 2.93 -3.69 4.86
N TYR A 195 1.73 -3.49 5.43
CA TYR A 195 0.51 -3.27 4.66
C TYR A 195 0.00 -1.82 4.75
N GLY A 196 0.11 -1.19 5.92
CA GLY A 196 -0.53 0.09 6.21
C GLY A 196 0.04 1.28 5.43
N ILE A 197 1.34 1.28 5.12
CA ILE A 197 1.97 2.37 4.35
C ILE A 197 1.30 2.49 2.97
N ARG A 198 1.14 1.36 2.28
CA ARG A 198 0.54 1.32 0.94
C ARG A 198 -0.94 1.71 0.99
N TRP A 199 -1.70 1.18 1.95
CA TRP A 199 -3.14 1.47 2.07
C TRP A 199 -3.40 2.96 2.26
N LEU A 200 -2.67 3.60 3.18
CA LEU A 200 -2.84 5.01 3.51
C LEU A 200 -2.29 5.95 2.43
N ARG A 201 -1.06 5.72 1.94
CA ARG A 201 -0.48 6.58 0.89
C ARG A 201 -1.27 6.51 -0.42
N MET A 202 -1.85 5.37 -0.75
CA MET A 202 -2.60 5.23 -2.00
C MET A 202 -4.11 5.47 -1.82
N LEU A 203 -4.56 5.86 -0.61
CA LEU A 203 -5.98 5.95 -0.25
C LEU A 203 -6.81 4.79 -0.83
N PHE A 204 -6.30 3.57 -0.63
CA PHE A 204 -6.92 2.30 -1.01
C PHE A 204 -7.04 1.98 -2.51
N THR A 205 -6.52 2.81 -3.41
CA THR A 205 -6.59 2.58 -4.88
C THR A 205 -5.85 1.33 -5.37
N ARG A 206 -4.99 0.75 -4.53
CA ARG A 206 -4.32 -0.53 -4.77
C ARG A 206 -5.04 -1.75 -4.19
N GLU A 207 -6.00 -1.55 -3.29
CA GLU A 207 -6.82 -2.63 -2.72
C GLU A 207 -8.17 -2.76 -3.43
N PHE A 208 -8.69 -1.65 -3.97
CA PHE A 208 -9.98 -1.61 -4.63
C PHE A 208 -9.82 -1.02 -6.04
N PRO A 209 -10.63 -1.48 -7.02
CA PRO A 209 -10.71 -0.83 -8.32
C PRO A 209 -10.98 0.67 -8.19
N MET A 210 -10.55 1.47 -9.18
CA MET A 210 -10.71 2.93 -9.15
C MET A 210 -12.16 3.35 -8.87
N ALA A 211 -13.13 2.71 -9.53
CA ALA A 211 -14.56 3.00 -9.37
C ALA A 211 -15.09 2.76 -7.94
N ASP A 212 -14.47 1.86 -7.19
CA ASP A 212 -14.85 1.55 -5.80
C ASP A 212 -14.10 2.46 -4.83
N SER A 213 -12.84 2.75 -5.13
CA SER A 213 -12.03 3.73 -4.39
C SER A 213 -12.66 5.12 -4.43
N MET A 214 -13.16 5.55 -5.59
CA MET A 214 -13.86 6.83 -5.72
C MET A 214 -15.13 6.88 -4.85
N LYS A 215 -15.91 5.79 -4.75
CA LYS A 215 -17.06 5.72 -3.82
C LYS A 215 -16.64 5.79 -2.35
N LEU A 216 -15.47 5.23 -2.01
CA LEU A 216 -14.90 5.41 -0.67
C LEU A 216 -14.49 6.87 -0.45
N TRP A 217 -13.93 7.52 -1.46
CA TRP A 217 -13.48 8.92 -1.39
C TRP A 217 -14.65 9.89 -1.25
N ASP A 218 -15.78 9.66 -1.92
CA ASP A 218 -17.01 10.46 -1.72
C ASP A 218 -17.37 10.55 -0.25
N GLY A 219 -17.36 9.39 0.43
CA GLY A 219 -17.62 9.29 1.85
C GLY A 219 -16.53 9.90 2.71
N LEU A 220 -15.27 9.60 2.40
CA LEU A 220 -14.10 10.07 3.14
C LEU A 220 -14.03 11.60 3.14
N PHE A 221 -14.19 12.23 1.98
CA PHE A 221 -14.15 13.68 1.82
C PHE A 221 -15.39 14.36 2.41
N ALA A 222 -16.54 13.69 2.42
CA ALA A 222 -17.75 14.22 3.07
C ALA A 222 -17.67 14.21 4.61
N CYS A 223 -16.83 13.36 5.21
CA CYS A 223 -16.75 13.23 6.67
C CYS A 223 -15.88 14.31 7.30
N ASP A 224 -14.63 14.42 6.87
CA ASP A 224 -13.67 15.36 7.44
C ASP A 224 -12.50 15.65 6.49
N PRO A 225 -11.92 16.86 6.55
CA PRO A 225 -10.75 17.21 5.75
C PRO A 225 -9.43 16.61 6.27
N THR A 226 -9.38 16.05 7.50
CA THR A 226 -8.14 15.48 8.06
C THR A 226 -7.88 14.06 7.58
N LEU A 227 -8.89 13.41 6.98
CA LEU A 227 -8.90 12.02 6.53
C LEU A 227 -8.66 11.05 7.69
N ASP A 228 -9.05 11.41 8.91
CA ASP A 228 -8.89 10.56 10.10
C ASP A 228 -9.70 9.27 9.98
N LEU A 229 -10.83 9.32 9.28
CA LEU A 229 -11.65 8.16 8.96
C LEU A 229 -10.88 7.09 8.17
N ALA A 230 -9.84 7.45 7.41
CA ALA A 230 -9.02 6.48 6.66
C ALA A 230 -8.35 5.44 7.59
N LEU A 231 -8.00 5.82 8.83
CA LEU A 231 -7.47 4.88 9.81
C LEU A 231 -8.53 3.86 10.24
N TRP A 232 -9.79 4.28 10.37
CA TRP A 232 -10.92 3.40 10.68
C TRP A 232 -11.31 2.51 9.50
N ILE A 233 -11.19 3.01 8.26
CA ILE A 233 -11.33 2.18 7.06
C ILE A 233 -10.30 1.05 7.09
N CYS A 234 -9.04 1.31 7.47
CA CYS A 234 -8.03 0.26 7.63
C CYS A 234 -8.45 -0.79 8.67
N VAL A 235 -9.01 -0.39 9.82
CA VAL A 235 -9.51 -1.33 10.84
C VAL A 235 -10.69 -2.15 10.31
N ALA A 236 -11.65 -1.50 9.64
CA ALA A 236 -12.79 -2.19 9.03
C ALA A 236 -12.34 -3.20 7.96
N MET A 237 -11.32 -2.86 7.16
CA MET A 237 -10.70 -3.77 6.20
C MET A 237 -10.09 -5.00 6.88
N LEU A 238 -9.33 -4.82 7.97
CA LEU A 238 -8.75 -5.92 8.74
C LEU A 238 -9.84 -6.84 9.31
N ILE A 239 -10.92 -6.27 9.87
CA ILE A 239 -12.06 -7.03 10.39
C ILE A 239 -12.76 -7.80 9.26
N ARG A 240 -12.88 -7.22 8.06
CA ARG A 240 -13.49 -7.89 6.89
C ARG A 240 -12.75 -9.17 6.50
N VAL A 241 -11.43 -9.18 6.60
CA VAL A 241 -10.60 -10.35 6.27
C VAL A 241 -10.22 -11.20 7.49
N ARG A 242 -10.82 -10.96 8.66
CA ARG A 242 -10.47 -11.63 9.94
C ARG A 242 -10.43 -13.16 9.86
N ASN A 243 -11.39 -13.75 9.14
CA ASN A 243 -11.51 -15.21 9.01
C ASN A 243 -10.45 -15.84 8.12
N GLN A 244 -9.75 -15.04 7.30
CA GLN A 244 -8.58 -15.47 6.54
C GLN A 244 -7.30 -15.25 7.34
N LEU A 245 -7.23 -14.18 8.14
CA LEU A 245 -6.04 -13.82 8.91
C LEU A 245 -5.82 -14.70 10.13
N ILE A 246 -6.85 -14.90 10.96
CA ILE A 246 -6.67 -15.60 12.25
C ILE A 246 -6.16 -17.05 12.10
N PRO A 247 -6.66 -17.88 11.15
CA PRO A 247 -6.16 -19.25 11.00
C PRO A 247 -4.87 -19.35 10.19
N ALA A 248 -4.50 -18.29 9.47
CA ALA A 248 -3.31 -18.29 8.64
C ALA A 248 -2.03 -18.13 9.46
N ASP A 249 -0.95 -18.73 8.96
CA ASP A 249 0.40 -18.48 9.43
C ASP A 249 0.92 -17.12 8.93
N TYR A 250 2.16 -16.77 9.29
CA TYR A 250 2.79 -15.50 8.87
C TYR A 250 2.68 -15.24 7.36
N ASN A 251 2.96 -16.24 6.52
CA ASN A 251 2.94 -16.08 5.07
C ASN A 251 1.51 -15.93 4.53
N GLY A 252 0.55 -16.71 5.04
CA GLY A 252 -0.85 -16.59 4.66
C GLY A 252 -1.42 -15.22 5.05
N GLN A 253 -1.12 -14.73 6.26
CA GLN A 253 -1.53 -13.39 6.70
C GLN A 253 -0.95 -12.30 5.81
N LEU A 254 0.36 -12.34 5.53
CA LEU A 254 1.00 -11.39 4.62
C LEU A 254 0.39 -11.42 3.22
N THR A 255 0.10 -12.61 2.70
CA THR A 255 -0.48 -12.77 1.37
C THR A 255 -1.84 -12.10 1.30
N THR A 256 -2.72 -12.33 2.28
CA THR A 256 -4.04 -11.68 2.35
C THR A 256 -3.94 -10.16 2.49
N LEU A 257 -2.98 -9.64 3.26
CA LEU A 257 -2.82 -8.20 3.46
C LEU A 257 -2.21 -7.47 2.26
N LEU A 258 -1.26 -8.10 1.56
CA LEU A 258 -0.60 -7.54 0.39
C LEU A 258 -1.40 -7.74 -0.90
N ARG A 259 -2.32 -8.70 -0.91
CA ARG A 259 -3.27 -8.96 -2.00
C ARG A 259 -4.69 -8.99 -1.43
N TYR A 260 -5.17 -7.80 -1.07
CA TYR A 260 -6.47 -7.67 -0.43
C TYR A 260 -7.56 -8.32 -1.31
N PRO A 261 -8.41 -9.20 -0.75
CA PRO A 261 -9.36 -9.97 -1.54
C PRO A 261 -10.45 -9.07 -2.12
N ALA A 262 -10.75 -9.28 -3.40
CA ALA A 262 -11.89 -8.64 -4.06
C ALA A 262 -13.20 -9.09 -3.38
N PRO A 263 -14.23 -8.22 -3.32
CA PRO A 263 -15.55 -8.62 -2.86
C PRO A 263 -16.10 -9.74 -3.77
N PRO A 264 -16.85 -10.72 -3.22
CA PRO A 264 -17.51 -11.75 -4.00
C PRO A 264 -18.41 -11.15 -5.09
N GLU A 265 -18.35 -11.70 -6.31
CA GLU A 265 -19.15 -11.23 -7.47
C GLU A 265 -20.66 -11.29 -7.25
N ARG A 266 -21.13 -12.10 -6.29
CA ARG A 266 -22.54 -12.22 -5.91
C ARG A 266 -22.78 -11.53 -4.57
N LEU A 267 -22.86 -10.21 -4.60
CA LEU A 267 -23.48 -9.45 -3.52
C LEU A 267 -24.97 -9.81 -3.45
N SER A 268 -25.53 -9.95 -2.24
CA SER A 268 -26.98 -10.14 -2.14
C SER A 268 -27.68 -8.92 -2.76
N PRO A 269 -28.79 -9.07 -3.50
CA PRO A 269 -29.45 -7.97 -4.21
C PRO A 269 -30.00 -6.87 -3.28
N ALA A 270 -30.02 -7.10 -1.96
CA ALA A 270 -30.40 -6.13 -0.93
C ALA A 270 -29.19 -5.42 -0.28
N THR A 271 -27.95 -5.74 -0.69
CA THR A 271 -26.74 -5.21 -0.03
C THR A 271 -26.36 -3.87 -0.64
N VAL A 272 -26.15 -2.87 0.23
CA VAL A 272 -25.45 -1.62 -0.10
C VAL A 272 -24.11 -1.97 -0.77
N HIS A 273 -23.67 -1.16 -1.75
CA HIS A 273 -22.40 -1.35 -2.43
C HIS A 273 -21.24 -1.58 -1.44
N HIS A 274 -20.37 -2.56 -1.68
CA HIS A 274 -19.38 -3.04 -0.69
C HIS A 274 -18.43 -1.95 -0.15
N ALA A 275 -18.07 -0.98 -1.00
CA ALA A 275 -17.31 0.21 -0.64
C ALA A 275 -18.08 1.11 0.35
N CYS A 276 -19.35 1.40 0.07
CA CYS A 276 -20.21 2.19 0.95
C CYS A 276 -20.47 1.45 2.28
N LEU A 277 -20.63 0.12 2.24
CA LEU A 277 -20.70 -0.70 3.46
C LEU A 277 -19.42 -0.57 4.28
N LEU A 278 -18.23 -0.60 3.66
CA LEU A 278 -16.96 -0.43 4.37
C LEU A 278 -16.87 0.93 5.07
N LEU A 279 -17.34 1.99 4.39
CA LEU A 279 -17.39 3.33 4.96
C LEU A 279 -18.34 3.41 6.17
N GLN A 280 -19.55 2.83 6.05
CA GLN A 280 -20.50 2.76 7.15
C GLN A 280 -19.93 2.01 8.36
N GLN A 281 -19.24 0.90 8.12
CA GLN A 281 -18.56 0.12 9.15
C GLN A 281 -17.43 0.92 9.81
N ALA A 282 -16.64 1.67 9.04
CA ALA A 282 -15.59 2.54 9.57
C ALA A 282 -16.17 3.64 10.49
N LEU A 283 -17.24 4.31 10.06
CA LEU A 283 -17.93 5.33 10.85
C LEU A 283 -18.49 4.73 12.15
N PHE A 284 -19.13 3.57 12.06
CA PHE A 284 -19.68 2.88 13.23
C PHE A 284 -18.58 2.52 14.25
N LEU A 285 -17.43 2.01 13.78
CA LEU A 285 -16.28 1.69 14.63
C LEU A 285 -15.65 2.96 15.25
N GLN A 286 -15.61 4.06 14.51
CA GLN A 286 -15.14 5.36 15.03
C GLN A 286 -16.00 5.85 16.19
N MET A 287 -17.34 5.73 16.07
CA MET A 287 -18.28 6.13 17.12
C MET A 287 -18.21 5.24 18.36
N ALA A 288 -17.96 3.94 18.18
CA ALA A 288 -17.96 2.96 19.26
C ALA A 288 -16.85 1.91 19.09
N PRO A 289 -15.59 2.23 19.46
CA PRO A 289 -14.44 1.35 19.23
C PRO A 289 -14.33 0.25 20.31
N ASN A 290 -15.17 -0.77 20.20
CA ASN A 290 -15.24 -1.87 21.17
C ASN A 290 -15.51 -3.23 20.50
N PRO A 291 -15.34 -4.35 21.23
CA PRO A 291 -15.56 -5.69 20.70
C PRO A 291 -16.99 -6.00 20.23
N ALA A 292 -17.99 -5.37 20.84
CA ALA A 292 -19.39 -5.56 20.44
C ALA A 292 -19.64 -4.95 19.05
N SER A 293 -19.12 -3.74 18.80
CA SER A 293 -19.21 -3.09 17.48
C SER A 293 -18.50 -3.91 16.40
N SER A 294 -17.31 -4.45 16.70
CA SER A 294 -16.58 -5.34 15.79
C SER A 294 -17.36 -6.63 15.48
N ALA A 295 -18.03 -7.21 16.48
CA ALA A 295 -18.88 -8.37 16.28
C ALA A 295 -20.08 -8.07 15.36
N THR A 296 -20.71 -6.89 15.48
CA THR A 296 -21.76 -6.44 14.55
C THR A 296 -21.22 -6.30 13.14
N VAL A 297 -20.07 -5.65 12.95
CA VAL A 297 -19.41 -5.53 11.63
C VAL A 297 -19.09 -6.92 11.04
N ALA A 298 -18.61 -7.86 11.85
CA ALA A 298 -18.37 -9.23 11.41
C ALA A 298 -19.66 -9.96 11.00
N MET A 299 -20.78 -9.70 11.68
CA MET A 299 -22.10 -10.25 11.33
C MET A 299 -22.67 -9.63 10.04
N GLU A 300 -22.44 -8.35 9.79
CA GLU A 300 -22.76 -7.71 8.52
C GLU A 300 -21.93 -8.29 7.38
N ASN A 301 -20.62 -8.49 7.59
CA ASN A 301 -19.75 -9.12 6.62
C ASN A 301 -20.16 -10.57 6.30
N ARG A 302 -20.75 -11.30 7.26
CA ARG A 302 -21.38 -12.60 6.99
C ARG A 302 -22.55 -12.44 6.03
N THR A 303 -23.47 -11.54 6.33
CA THR A 303 -24.69 -11.36 5.54
C THR A 303 -24.36 -10.86 4.12
N ALA A 304 -23.40 -9.96 3.99
CA ALA A 304 -22.98 -9.37 2.73
C ALA A 304 -22.12 -10.31 1.86
N PHE A 305 -21.25 -11.12 2.48
CA PHE A 305 -20.20 -11.88 1.76
C PHE A 305 -20.22 -13.39 2.01
N ASN A 306 -21.22 -13.93 2.72
CA ASN A 306 -21.31 -15.33 3.14
C ASN A 306 -20.12 -15.83 3.98
N THR A 307 -19.50 -14.93 4.74
CA THR A 307 -18.35 -15.24 5.60
C THR A 307 -18.78 -16.07 6.84
N PRO A 308 -18.09 -17.17 7.21
CA PRO A 308 -18.43 -17.97 8.41
C PRO A 308 -18.37 -17.16 9.73
N ILE A 309 -19.18 -17.49 10.74
CA ILE A 309 -19.12 -16.81 12.06
C ILE A 309 -17.88 -17.23 12.84
N GLU A 310 -17.62 -18.52 12.86
CA GLU A 310 -16.46 -19.10 13.52
C GLU A 310 -15.27 -18.97 12.58
N VAL A 311 -14.19 -18.43 13.14
CA VAL A 311 -12.89 -18.51 12.50
C VAL A 311 -12.58 -20.01 12.37
N PRO A 312 -12.31 -20.52 11.15
CA PRO A 312 -11.90 -21.90 10.99
C PRO A 312 -10.72 -22.19 11.92
N GLU A 313 -10.73 -23.30 12.67
CA GLU A 313 -9.55 -23.67 13.43
C GLU A 313 -8.36 -23.84 12.47
N PRO A 314 -7.16 -23.34 12.81
CA PRO A 314 -5.99 -23.56 11.97
C PRO A 314 -5.84 -25.07 11.77
N ALA A 315 -5.70 -25.51 10.52
CA ALA A 315 -5.53 -26.91 10.20
C ALA A 315 -4.40 -27.46 11.06
N SER A 316 -4.75 -28.27 12.07
CA SER A 316 -3.76 -28.93 12.91
C SER A 316 -2.79 -29.63 11.96
N ALA A 317 -1.48 -29.39 12.16
CA ALA A 317 -0.46 -30.04 11.37
C ALA A 317 -0.69 -31.54 11.49
N SER A 318 -1.35 -32.12 10.47
CA SER A 318 -1.63 -33.54 10.43
C SER A 318 -0.31 -34.24 10.68
N SER A 319 -0.30 -35.06 11.74
CA SER A 319 0.89 -35.74 12.21
C SER A 319 1.48 -36.50 11.03
N GLN A 320 2.56 -35.96 10.45
CA GLN A 320 3.35 -36.68 9.47
C GLN A 320 3.85 -37.93 10.17
N ARG A 321 3.14 -39.04 9.96
CA ARG A 321 3.62 -40.38 10.28
C ARG A 321 4.97 -40.51 9.59
N ARG A 322 6.04 -40.48 10.39
CA ARG A 322 7.40 -40.77 9.95
C ARG A 322 7.38 -42.05 9.13
N PRO A 323 7.80 -42.03 7.85
CA PRO A 323 8.12 -43.26 7.16
C PRO A 323 9.36 -43.86 7.83
N GLN A 324 9.27 -45.10 8.30
CA GLN A 324 10.44 -45.87 8.73
C GLN A 324 11.39 -46.03 7.55
N MET A 325 12.65 -45.61 7.73
CA MET A 325 13.73 -45.93 6.79
C MET A 325 13.97 -47.45 6.75
N PRO A 326 14.09 -48.06 5.56
CA PRO A 326 14.57 -49.44 5.46
C PRO A 326 16.07 -49.50 5.75
N ARG A 327 16.43 -50.48 6.58
CA ARG A 327 17.81 -50.79 6.99
C ARG A 327 18.57 -51.37 5.78
N TYR A 328 19.61 -50.69 5.33
CA TYR A 328 20.55 -51.20 4.33
C TYR A 328 21.27 -52.43 4.88
N GLN A 329 21.18 -53.56 4.17
CA GLN A 329 22.07 -54.72 4.33
C GLN A 329 22.76 -54.95 2.99
N SER A 330 24.08 -54.80 2.95
CA SER A 330 24.90 -55.03 1.77
C SER A 330 25.10 -56.52 1.53
N GLY A 331 24.97 -56.99 0.28
CA GLY A 331 25.34 -58.34 -0.10
C GLY A 331 25.21 -58.63 -1.60
N PHE A 332 26.32 -58.43 -2.32
CA PHE A 332 26.82 -59.16 -3.49
C PHE A 332 25.94 -59.44 -4.73
N LEU A 333 26.31 -58.74 -5.82
CA LEU A 333 26.58 -59.17 -7.21
C LEU A 333 25.92 -60.46 -7.75
N GLN A 334 25.12 -60.32 -8.83
CA GLN A 334 25.38 -60.98 -10.11
C GLN A 334 24.68 -60.29 -11.30
N ARG A 335 25.30 -60.46 -12.47
CA ARG A 335 25.15 -59.73 -13.75
C ARG A 335 24.45 -60.61 -14.79
N SER A 336 23.53 -60.05 -15.60
CA SER A 336 23.30 -60.35 -17.04
C SER A 336 21.97 -59.72 -17.53
N THR A 337 21.99 -58.65 -18.35
CA THR A 337 21.95 -58.56 -19.83
C THR A 337 20.55 -58.36 -20.45
N ASN A 338 20.49 -57.34 -21.32
CA ASN A 338 19.66 -57.14 -22.51
C ASN A 338 18.26 -56.54 -22.39
N GLY A 339 18.01 -55.53 -23.23
CA GLY A 339 16.67 -55.08 -23.62
C GLY A 339 16.59 -53.61 -24.01
N GLU A 340 17.01 -53.29 -25.23
CA GLU A 340 16.80 -51.99 -25.89
C GLU A 340 15.29 -51.69 -26.06
N GLY A 341 14.94 -50.41 -26.05
CA GLY A 341 13.58 -49.94 -26.30
C GLY A 341 13.49 -48.42 -26.34
N SER A 342 13.91 -47.84 -27.46
CA SER A 342 13.68 -46.45 -27.85
C SER A 342 12.19 -46.13 -27.98
N SER A 343 11.73 -45.02 -27.40
CA SER A 343 10.54 -44.33 -27.89
C SER A 343 10.66 -42.82 -27.67
N MET A 344 10.45 -42.12 -28.78
CA MET A 344 10.57 -40.69 -29.01
C MET A 344 9.14 -40.17 -29.14
N GLY A 345 8.76 -39.13 -28.38
CA GLY A 345 7.36 -38.70 -28.34
C GLY A 345 7.10 -37.35 -27.69
N HIS A 346 7.22 -36.31 -28.50
CA HIS A 346 6.43 -35.07 -28.53
C HIS A 346 6.22 -34.19 -27.28
N THR A 347 6.89 -33.05 -27.38
CA THR A 347 6.56 -31.70 -26.89
C THR A 347 5.04 -31.41 -26.89
N ARG A 348 4.53 -31.01 -25.72
CA ARG A 348 3.33 -30.16 -25.60
C ARG A 348 3.57 -29.14 -24.49
N GLN A 349 3.93 -27.92 -24.90
CA GLN A 349 3.86 -26.73 -24.05
C GLN A 349 2.39 -26.47 -23.73
N SER A 350 2.00 -26.68 -22.48
CA SER A 350 0.86 -25.99 -21.87
C SER A 350 1.42 -24.90 -20.97
N SER A 351 1.38 -23.67 -21.45
CA SER A 351 1.69 -22.47 -20.67
C SER A 351 0.60 -22.26 -19.62
N SER A 352 0.88 -22.62 -18.37
CA SER A 352 0.17 -22.06 -17.22
C SER A 352 0.82 -20.72 -16.87
N PRO A 353 0.05 -19.66 -16.53
CA PRO A 353 0.63 -18.36 -16.23
C PRO A 353 1.33 -18.43 -14.88
N ALA A 354 2.66 -18.31 -14.90
CA ALA A 354 3.45 -18.11 -13.69
C ALA A 354 3.11 -16.74 -13.10
N ILE A 355 2.56 -16.75 -11.89
CA ILE A 355 2.26 -15.57 -11.09
C ILE A 355 3.60 -14.97 -10.63
N GLY A 356 4.16 -14.08 -11.44
CA GLY A 356 5.29 -13.25 -11.05
C GLY A 356 4.84 -12.16 -10.10
N ILE A 357 5.50 -12.06 -8.94
CA ILE A 357 5.43 -10.86 -8.09
C ILE A 357 5.92 -9.67 -8.95
N PRO A 358 5.18 -8.56 -9.06
CA PRO A 358 5.62 -7.42 -9.86
C PRO A 358 6.98 -6.90 -9.36
N GLU A 359 8.00 -7.02 -10.21
CA GLU A 359 9.41 -6.64 -9.96
C GLU A 359 9.56 -5.16 -9.52
N MET A 360 8.55 -4.33 -9.78
CA MET A 360 8.47 -2.94 -9.34
C MET A 360 8.26 -2.77 -7.82
N LEU A 361 7.64 -3.73 -7.14
CA LEU A 361 7.50 -3.73 -5.67
C LEU A 361 8.87 -3.85 -5.00
N ALA A 362 9.78 -4.60 -5.62
CA ALA A 362 11.12 -4.85 -5.10
C ALA A 362 12.16 -3.81 -5.52
N ARG A 363 11.82 -2.79 -6.32
CA ARG A 363 12.72 -1.65 -6.57
C ARG A 363 12.33 -0.41 -5.78
N GLY A 364 11.04 -0.04 -5.78
CA GLY A 364 10.58 1.20 -5.11
C GLY A 364 10.57 1.14 -3.58
N LEU A 365 10.26 -0.02 -2.98
CA LEU A 365 10.38 -0.24 -1.52
C LEU A 365 11.82 -0.44 -1.08
N LEU A 366 12.68 -0.92 -1.99
CA LEU A 366 14.02 -1.41 -1.71
C LEU A 366 15.05 -0.27 -1.71
N GLU A 367 14.83 0.76 -2.53
CA GLU A 367 15.67 1.97 -2.57
C GLU A 367 15.42 2.93 -1.38
N ARG A 368 14.36 2.70 -0.58
CA ARG A 368 13.96 3.57 0.55
C ARG A 368 13.91 2.90 1.93
N GLY A 369 14.14 1.59 2.01
CA GLY A 369 14.36 0.92 3.31
C GLY A 369 15.62 1.42 4.03
N GLU A 370 16.59 1.93 3.27
CA GLU A 370 17.87 2.44 3.78
C GLU A 370 17.73 3.76 4.56
N SER A 371 16.74 4.62 4.24
CA SER A 371 16.55 5.91 4.92
C SER A 371 15.68 5.85 6.18
N LEU A 372 15.07 4.68 6.49
CA LEU A 372 14.11 4.52 7.59
C LEU A 372 14.52 3.44 8.61
N GLY A 373 15.74 2.91 8.54
CA GLY A 373 16.28 1.98 9.54
C GLY A 373 15.63 0.58 9.55
N ILE A 374 14.95 0.19 8.46
CA ILE A 374 14.14 -1.04 8.38
C ILE A 374 14.98 -2.20 7.84
N ASN A 375 16.09 -2.55 8.52
CA ASN A 375 17.18 -3.28 7.88
C ASN A 375 17.32 -4.79 8.20
N LYS A 376 16.36 -5.47 8.84
CA LYS A 376 16.48 -6.93 9.06
C LYS A 376 15.27 -7.77 8.69
N THR A 377 14.07 -7.40 9.16
CA THR A 377 12.87 -8.24 8.99
C THR A 377 12.35 -8.25 7.54
N LEU A 378 12.44 -7.11 6.84
CA LEU A 378 12.01 -6.98 5.44
C LEU A 378 12.94 -7.73 4.47
N TYR A 379 14.26 -7.66 4.71
CA TYR A 379 15.25 -8.42 3.96
C TYR A 379 15.05 -9.93 4.11
N SER A 380 14.78 -10.43 5.32
CA SER A 380 14.55 -11.87 5.53
C SER A 380 13.21 -12.34 4.96
N ALA A 381 12.12 -11.58 5.14
CA ALA A 381 10.81 -11.99 4.64
C ALA A 381 10.75 -12.03 3.10
N VAL A 382 11.31 -11.01 2.43
CA VAL A 382 11.34 -10.94 0.96
C VAL A 382 12.37 -11.93 0.38
N ALA A 383 13.51 -12.14 1.03
CA ALA A 383 14.50 -13.13 0.61
C ALA A 383 14.04 -14.58 0.85
N GLU A 384 13.35 -14.87 1.95
CA GLU A 384 12.81 -16.21 2.24
C GLU A 384 11.72 -16.62 1.25
N LEU A 385 10.87 -15.68 0.81
CA LEU A 385 9.91 -15.93 -0.26
C LEU A 385 10.63 -16.24 -1.59
N LYS A 386 11.69 -15.48 -1.93
CA LYS A 386 12.48 -15.68 -3.15
C LYS A 386 13.29 -16.97 -3.15
N VAL A 387 13.73 -17.45 -1.97
CA VAL A 387 14.44 -18.72 -1.81
C VAL A 387 13.46 -19.91 -1.86
N ARG A 388 12.26 -19.79 -1.27
CA ARG A 388 11.25 -20.86 -1.32
C ARG A 388 10.67 -21.08 -2.73
N ASP A 389 10.52 -20.03 -3.52
CA ASP A 389 10.14 -20.16 -4.93
C ASP A 389 11.22 -20.90 -5.74
N LYS A 390 12.51 -20.65 -5.49
CA LYS A 390 13.60 -21.41 -6.14
C LYS A 390 13.69 -22.87 -5.69
N VAL A 391 13.40 -23.16 -4.42
CA VAL A 391 13.45 -24.53 -3.88
C VAL A 391 12.29 -25.38 -4.40
N PHE A 392 11.10 -24.82 -4.60
CA PHE A 392 9.97 -25.55 -5.21
C PHE A 392 10.22 -25.93 -6.69
N PHE A 393 10.98 -25.13 -7.44
CA PHE A 393 11.36 -25.47 -8.81
C PHE A 393 12.53 -26.48 -8.92
N THR A 394 13.26 -26.75 -7.84
CA THR A 394 14.41 -27.68 -7.88
C THR A 394 14.05 -29.08 -7.38
N VAL A 395 12.94 -29.26 -6.65
CA VAL A 395 12.51 -30.57 -6.09
C VAL A 395 11.49 -31.31 -6.97
N SER A 396 10.91 -30.67 -8.00
CA SER A 396 10.02 -31.32 -8.99
C SER A 396 10.73 -31.73 -10.29
N GLY A 397 12.06 -31.84 -10.26
CA GLY A 397 12.89 -32.15 -11.43
C GLY A 397 14.10 -33.02 -11.08
N CYS A 398 13.88 -34.16 -10.42
CA CYS A 398 14.80 -35.31 -10.36
C CYS A 398 13.99 -36.60 -10.23
#